data_AF-A0A7R9LX29-F1
#
_entry.id   AF-A0A7R9LX29-F1
#
_cell.length_a   1.000
_cell.length_b   1.000
_cell.length_c   1.000
_cell.angle_alpha   90.00
_cell.angle_beta   90.00
_cell.angle_gamma   90.00
#
_symmetry.space_group_name_H-M   'P 1'
#
loop_
_entity.id
_entity.type
_entity.pdbx_description
1 polymer ?
#
loop_
_entity_poly.entity_id
_entity_poly.type
_entity_poly.pdbx_seq_one_letter_code
_entity_poly.pdbx_strand_id
1 'polypeptide(L)'
;RSPVYSHVSTTLNGLASIRAYGAQQAFRNQYYTYQNDHSATWFVLLGASRTLGLIADWLCVIYLAVVAAVIMSFHHGISSGHAGLAFASALMLTGQTQFGVRQSAELESQMTSVERIIEYTKLPQEADLLSTDQNRPKPEWPQTGGIVLDHMSLIYDSAPDKPVLKDITCEIRGGEKI
;
A
#
# COMPACT_ATOMS: atom_id res chain seq x y z
N ARG A 1 -8.46 0.14 -0.43
CA ARG A 1 -8.76 -0.38 0.94
C ARG A 1 -8.75 -1.90 0.89
N SER A 2 -8.23 -2.61 1.91
CA SER A 2 -8.23 -4.08 1.91
C SER A 2 -9.63 -4.66 2.18
N PRO A 3 -10.08 -5.67 1.40
CA PRO A 3 -11.43 -6.26 1.52
C PRO A 3 -11.75 -6.79 2.92
N VAL A 4 -10.76 -7.39 3.61
CA VAL A 4 -10.92 -7.94 4.96
C VAL A 4 -11.31 -6.84 5.95
N TYR A 5 -10.59 -5.72 5.96
CA TYR A 5 -10.89 -4.60 6.86
C TYR A 5 -12.21 -3.92 6.51
N SER A 6 -12.52 -3.79 5.22
CA SER A 6 -13.81 -3.25 4.78
C SER A 6 -14.96 -4.12 5.28
N HIS A 7 -14.85 -5.44 5.10
CA HIS A 7 -15.87 -6.38 5.55
C HIS A 7 -16.08 -6.35 7.06
N VAL A 8 -15.01 -6.27 7.85
CA VAL A 8 -15.09 -6.12 9.31
C VAL A 8 -15.80 -4.83 9.69
N SER A 9 -15.44 -3.70 9.07
CA SER A 9 -16.09 -2.41 9.34
C SER A 9 -17.59 -2.44 9.01
N THR A 10 -17.97 -3.00 7.85
CA THR A 10 -19.37 -3.18 7.47
C THR A 10 -20.13 -4.09 8.43
N THR A 11 -19.50 -5.18 8.88
CA THR A 11 -20.11 -6.13 9.82
C THR A 11 -20.36 -5.48 11.18
N LEU A 12 -19.42 -4.66 11.67
CA LEU A 12 -19.57 -3.94 12.94
C LEU A 12 -20.70 -2.91 12.85
N ASN A 13 -20.76 -2.12 11.77
CA ASN A 13 -21.81 -1.13 11.56
C ASN A 13 -23.20 -1.78 11.36
N GLY A 14 -23.26 -2.95 10.73
CA GLY A 14 -24.50 -3.68 10.43
C GLY A 14 -24.88 -4.77 11.43
N LEU A 15 -24.22 -4.85 12.59
CA LEU A 15 -24.29 -6.01 13.49
C LEU A 15 -25.72 -6.35 13.96
N ALA A 16 -26.51 -5.32 14.28
CA ALA A 16 -27.89 -5.49 14.71
C ALA A 16 -28.75 -6.14 13.62
N SER A 17 -28.65 -5.63 12.39
CA SER A 17 -29.37 -6.16 11.22
C SER A 17 -28.95 -7.61 10.93
N ILE A 18 -27.66 -7.91 10.93
CA ILE A 18 -27.14 -9.26 10.67
C ILE A 18 -27.71 -10.26 11.68
N ARG A 19 -27.81 -9.87 12.97
CA ARG A 19 -28.38 -10.71 14.01
C ARG A 19 -29.89 -10.86 13.87
N ALA A 20 -30.60 -9.79 13.56
CA ALA A 20 -32.05 -9.80 13.38
C ALA A 20 -32.48 -10.72 12.22
N TYR A 21 -31.71 -10.76 11.13
CA TYR A 21 -31.98 -11.61 9.97
C TYR A 21 -31.35 -13.02 10.06
N GLY A 22 -30.63 -13.37 11.13
CA GLY A 22 -29.98 -14.67 11.25
C GLY A 22 -28.86 -14.91 10.21
N ALA A 23 -28.29 -13.85 9.64
CA ALA A 23 -27.34 -13.93 8.52
C ALA A 23 -25.87 -14.10 8.96
N GLN A 24 -25.61 -14.43 10.23
CA GLN A 24 -24.25 -14.50 10.79
C GLN A 24 -23.37 -15.50 10.04
N GLN A 25 -23.93 -16.63 9.61
CA GLN A 25 -23.16 -17.67 8.92
C GLN A 25 -22.72 -17.23 7.52
N ALA A 26 -23.58 -16.49 6.80
CA ALA A 26 -23.24 -15.95 5.48
C ALA A 26 -22.07 -14.97 5.57
N PHE A 27 -22.14 -14.01 6.48
CA PHE A 27 -21.05 -13.05 6.74
C PHE A 27 -19.77 -13.73 7.22
N ARG A 28 -19.89 -14.78 8.05
CA ARG A 28 -18.73 -15.56 8.49
C ARG A 28 -18.05 -16.28 7.32
N ASN A 29 -18.83 -16.95 6.48
CA ASN A 29 -18.29 -17.64 5.30
C ASN A 29 -17.61 -16.65 4.35
N GLN A 30 -18.22 -15.49 4.12
CA GLN A 30 -17.64 -14.44 3.28
C GLN A 30 -16.32 -13.91 3.86
N TYR A 31 -16.25 -13.70 5.18
CA TYR A 31 -14.99 -13.35 5.85
C TYR A 31 -13.91 -14.44 5.66
N TYR A 32 -14.27 -15.72 5.79
CA TYR A 32 -13.34 -16.81 5.55
C TYR A 32 -12.82 -16.85 4.12
N THR A 33 -13.65 -16.56 3.12
CA THR A 33 -13.18 -16.44 1.73
C THR A 33 -12.13 -15.36 1.59
N TYR A 34 -12.40 -14.14 2.10
CA TYR A 34 -11.42 -13.04 2.04
C TYR A 34 -10.13 -13.36 2.79
N GLN A 35 -10.23 -14.03 3.94
CA GLN A 35 -9.07 -14.44 4.71
C GLN A 35 -8.26 -15.51 3.97
N ASN A 36 -8.93 -16.48 3.35
CA ASN A 36 -8.29 -17.53 2.57
C ASN A 36 -7.54 -16.95 1.36
N ASP A 37 -8.16 -16.04 0.61
CA ASP A 37 -7.52 -15.38 -0.53
C ASP A 37 -6.27 -14.61 -0.12
N HIS A 38 -6.36 -13.89 1.01
CA HIS A 38 -5.21 -13.18 1.58
C HIS A 38 -4.09 -14.15 1.99
N SER A 39 -4.42 -15.20 2.76
CA SER A 39 -3.46 -16.18 3.24
C SER A 39 -2.84 -17.00 2.10
N ALA A 40 -3.61 -17.35 1.06
CA ALA A 40 -3.11 -18.03 -0.13
C ALA A 40 -2.10 -17.15 -0.89
N THR A 41 -2.43 -15.88 -1.09
CA THR A 41 -1.51 -14.92 -1.74
C THR A 41 -0.23 -14.75 -0.92
N TRP A 42 -0.36 -14.64 0.41
CA TRP A 42 0.77 -14.53 1.32
C TRP A 42 1.67 -15.79 1.27
N PHE A 43 1.07 -16.98 1.20
CA PHE A 43 1.82 -18.22 1.05
C PHE A 43 2.61 -18.26 -0.27
N VAL A 44 2.01 -17.83 -1.38
CA VAL A 44 2.73 -17.73 -2.67
C VAL A 44 3.91 -16.76 -2.58
N LEU A 45 3.73 -15.61 -1.91
CA LEU A 45 4.82 -14.64 -1.68
C LEU A 45 5.97 -15.26 -0.87
N LEU A 46 5.67 -15.98 0.21
CA LEU A 46 6.67 -16.71 0.98
C LEU A 46 7.38 -17.76 0.12
N GLY A 47 6.63 -18.51 -0.70
CA GLY A 47 7.20 -19.50 -1.62
C GLY A 47 8.13 -18.88 -2.66
N ALA A 48 7.75 -17.73 -3.24
CA ALA A 48 8.58 -16.98 -4.17
C ALA A 48 9.87 -16.47 -3.51
N SER A 49 9.77 -15.91 -2.30
CA SER A 49 10.93 -15.48 -1.50
C SER A 49 11.90 -16.63 -1.22
N ARG A 50 11.38 -17.82 -0.86
CA ARG A 50 12.20 -19.02 -0.67
C ARG A 50 12.85 -19.49 -1.95
N THR A 51 12.12 -19.47 -3.07
CA THR A 51 12.63 -19.85 -4.38
C THR A 51 13.77 -18.94 -4.82
N LEU A 52 13.63 -17.62 -4.63
CA LEU A 52 14.70 -16.65 -4.87
C LEU A 52 15.92 -16.93 -4.01
N GLY A 53 15.71 -17.27 -2.73
CA GLY A 53 16.78 -17.72 -1.84
C GLY A 53 17.51 -18.97 -2.35
N LEU A 54 16.78 -19.99 -2.82
CA LEU A 54 17.37 -21.20 -3.39
C LEU A 54 18.19 -20.91 -4.64
N ILE A 55 17.71 -20.03 -5.53
CA ILE A 55 18.46 -19.61 -6.72
C ILE A 55 19.76 -18.91 -6.32
N ALA A 56 19.72 -18.03 -5.30
CA ALA A 56 20.92 -17.39 -4.78
C ALA A 56 21.91 -18.42 -4.19
N ASP A 57 21.41 -19.42 -3.46
CA ASP A 57 22.22 -20.51 -2.90
C ASP A 57 22.91 -21.33 -4.02
N TRP A 58 22.23 -21.62 -5.12
CA TRP A 58 22.83 -22.29 -6.29
C TRP A 58 23.98 -21.49 -6.90
N LEU A 59 23.82 -20.17 -7.07
CA LEU A 59 24.88 -19.29 -7.58
C LEU A 59 26.10 -19.28 -6.65
N CYS A 60 25.84 -19.28 -5.34
CA CYS A 60 26.84 -19.36 -4.29
C CYS A 60 27.65 -20.66 -4.33
N VAL A 61 26.98 -21.80 -4.52
CA VAL A 61 27.64 -23.11 -4.68
C VAL A 61 28.51 -23.15 -5.93
N ILE A 62 28.03 -22.63 -7.06
CA ILE A 62 28.81 -22.55 -8.30
C ILE A 62 30.06 -21.68 -8.09
N TYR A 63 29.91 -20.53 -7.44
CA TYR A 63 31.04 -19.66 -7.11
C TYR A 63 32.09 -20.37 -6.24
N LEU A 64 31.68 -21.05 -5.17
CA LEU A 64 32.59 -21.80 -4.31
C LEU A 64 33.29 -22.94 -5.05
N ALA A 65 32.59 -23.64 -5.94
CA ALA A 65 33.17 -24.68 -6.78
C ALA A 65 34.27 -24.13 -7.71
N VAL A 66 34.03 -22.97 -8.32
CA VAL A 66 35.03 -22.27 -9.15
C VAL A 66 36.25 -21.87 -8.31
N VAL A 67 36.04 -21.26 -7.14
CA VAL A 67 37.15 -20.87 -6.24
C VAL A 67 37.97 -22.09 -5.83
N ALA A 68 37.32 -23.20 -5.46
CA ALA A 68 37.99 -24.44 -5.11
C ALA A 68 38.80 -25.02 -6.28
N ALA A 69 38.23 -25.04 -7.49
CA ALA A 69 38.92 -25.52 -8.69
C ALA A 69 40.16 -24.68 -9.04
N VAL A 70 40.08 -23.35 -8.89
CA VAL A 70 41.21 -22.43 -9.09
C VAL A 70 42.31 -22.72 -8.06
N ILE A 71 41.96 -22.83 -6.77
CA ILE A 71 42.92 -23.13 -5.70
C ILE A 71 43.64 -24.47 -5.97
N MET A 72 42.90 -25.51 -6.37
CA MET A 72 43.49 -26.81 -6.72
C MET A 72 44.43 -26.73 -7.93
N SER A 73 44.11 -25.91 -8.93
CA SER A 73 44.95 -25.73 -10.13
C SER A 73 46.31 -25.08 -9.80
N PHE A 74 46.37 -24.23 -8.77
CA PHE A 74 47.59 -23.55 -8.32
C PHE A 74 48.30 -24.23 -7.13
N HIS A 75 48.03 -25.52 -6.90
CA HIS A 75 48.55 -26.28 -5.75
C HIS A 75 50.08 -26.19 -5.55
N HIS A 76 50.86 -26.01 -6.62
CA HIS A 76 52.33 -25.92 -6.56
C HIS A 76 52.89 -24.51 -6.31
N GLY A 77 52.06 -23.46 -6.42
CA GLY A 77 52.50 -22.06 -6.36
C GLY A 77 51.98 -21.27 -5.15
N ILE A 78 51.06 -21.83 -4.37
CA ILE A 78 50.38 -21.14 -3.26
C ILE A 78 50.63 -21.88 -1.94
N SER A 79 51.04 -21.15 -0.90
CA SER A 79 51.11 -21.69 0.46
C SER A 79 49.72 -22.09 0.95
N SER A 80 49.61 -23.26 1.59
CA SER A 80 48.35 -23.80 2.11
C SER A 80 47.58 -22.82 3.01
N GLY A 81 48.30 -21.97 3.76
CA GLY A 81 47.70 -20.91 4.57
C GLY A 81 46.97 -19.84 3.74
N HIS A 82 47.54 -19.42 2.62
CA HIS A 82 46.91 -18.44 1.72
C HIS A 82 45.72 -19.04 0.97
N ALA A 83 45.80 -20.31 0.56
CA ALA A 83 44.69 -21.04 -0.04
C ALA A 83 43.50 -21.16 0.93
N GLY A 84 43.76 -21.54 2.18
CA GLY A 84 42.73 -21.64 3.23
C GLY A 84 42.09 -20.29 3.54
N LEU A 85 42.90 -19.22 3.63
CA LEU A 85 42.39 -17.86 3.84
C LEU A 85 41.48 -17.42 2.68
N ALA A 86 41.92 -17.62 1.43
CA ALA A 86 41.13 -17.26 0.26
C ALA A 86 39.78 -17.99 0.21
N PHE A 87 39.77 -19.30 0.50
CA PHE A 87 38.55 -20.08 0.53
C PHE A 87 37.62 -19.67 1.69
N ALA A 88 38.17 -19.41 2.88
CA ALA A 88 37.40 -18.90 4.01
C ALA A 88 36.78 -17.52 3.73
N SER A 89 37.52 -16.62 3.09
CA SER A 89 36.98 -15.33 2.66
C SER A 89 35.87 -15.47 1.62
N ALA A 90 36.00 -16.41 0.67
CA ALA A 90 34.95 -16.71 -0.30
C ALA A 90 33.68 -17.24 0.36
N LEU A 91 33.80 -18.12 1.36
CA LEU A 91 32.66 -18.59 2.16
C LEU A 91 31.97 -17.44 2.91
N MET A 92 32.74 -16.55 3.54
CA MET A 92 32.18 -15.38 4.23
C MET A 92 31.43 -14.46 3.26
N LEU A 93 32.01 -14.17 2.10
CA LEU A 93 31.38 -13.34 1.07
C LEU A 93 30.05 -13.94 0.61
N THR A 94 30.04 -15.25 0.37
CA THR A 94 28.86 -16.02 -0.03
C THR A 94 27.70 -15.85 0.96
N GLY A 95 27.97 -16.01 2.26
CA GLY A 95 26.95 -15.83 3.31
C GLY A 95 26.39 -14.41 3.35
N GLN A 96 27.25 -13.40 3.19
CA GLN A 96 26.80 -12.00 3.16
C GLN A 96 25.98 -11.67 1.92
N THR A 97 26.32 -12.23 0.75
CA THR A 97 25.54 -12.06 -0.47
C THR A 97 24.15 -12.68 -0.34
N GLN A 98 24.04 -13.89 0.21
CA GLN A 98 22.73 -14.53 0.46
C GLN A 98 21.84 -13.68 1.38
N PHE A 99 22.42 -13.16 2.46
CA PHE A 99 21.72 -12.26 3.37
C PHE A 99 21.31 -10.96 2.67
N GLY A 100 22.22 -10.34 1.90
CA GLY A 100 21.96 -9.11 1.17
C GLY A 100 20.82 -9.23 0.17
N VAL A 101 20.81 -10.30 -0.63
CA VAL A 101 19.73 -10.58 -1.60
C VAL A 101 18.37 -10.69 -0.91
N ARG A 102 18.30 -11.35 0.26
CA ARG A 102 17.05 -11.45 1.04
C ARG A 102 16.61 -10.10 1.57
N GLN A 103 17.54 -9.29 2.10
CA GLN A 103 17.20 -7.94 2.57
C GLN A 103 16.73 -7.03 1.44
N SER A 104 17.32 -7.11 0.25
CA SER A 104 16.88 -6.32 -0.90
C SER A 104 15.44 -6.66 -1.30
N ALA A 105 15.08 -7.95 -1.34
CA ALA A 105 13.72 -8.38 -1.67
C ALA A 105 12.69 -7.94 -0.61
N GLU A 106 13.05 -8.02 0.68
CA GLU A 106 12.18 -7.52 1.76
C GLU A 106 11.99 -6.00 1.66
N LEU A 107 13.07 -5.26 1.41
CA LEU A 107 13.02 -3.81 1.22
C LEU A 107 12.11 -3.43 0.06
N GLU A 108 12.19 -4.13 -1.07
CA GLU A 108 11.31 -3.89 -2.23
C GLU A 108 9.83 -4.09 -1.86
N SER A 109 9.52 -5.16 -1.12
CA SER A 109 8.17 -5.40 -0.62
C SER A 109 7.68 -4.28 0.32
N GLN A 110 8.56 -3.71 1.15
CA GLN A 110 8.21 -2.60 2.04
C GLN A 110 8.03 -1.29 1.25
N MET A 111 8.84 -1.05 0.22
CA MET A 111 8.78 0.15 -0.64
C MET A 111 7.45 0.30 -1.37
N THR A 112 6.73 -0.80 -1.64
CA THR A 112 5.34 -0.73 -2.16
C THR A 112 4.42 0.11 -1.25
N SER A 113 4.65 0.12 0.07
CA SER A 113 3.88 0.96 1.01
C SER A 113 4.24 2.44 0.88
N VAL A 114 5.52 2.74 0.66
CA VAL A 114 6.01 4.11 0.43
C VAL A 114 5.47 4.67 -0.88
N GLU A 115 5.46 3.86 -1.94
CA GLU A 115 4.87 4.22 -3.23
C GLU A 115 3.42 4.66 -3.10
N ARG A 116 2.60 3.91 -2.34
CA ARG A 116 1.19 4.28 -2.07
C ARG A 116 1.07 5.61 -1.32
N ILE A 117 1.95 5.90 -0.37
CA ILE A 117 1.93 7.18 0.34
C ILE A 117 2.22 8.32 -0.64
N ILE A 118 3.23 8.14 -1.51
CA ILE A 118 3.57 9.12 -2.53
C ILE A 118 2.41 9.32 -3.51
N GLU A 119 1.71 8.25 -3.90
CA GLU A 119 0.51 8.34 -4.73
C GLU A 119 -0.56 9.24 -4.09
N TYR A 120 -0.83 9.10 -2.79
CA TYR A 120 -1.76 9.98 -2.07
C TYR A 120 -1.31 11.44 -2.05
N THR A 121 0.00 11.73 -2.04
CA THR A 121 0.50 13.12 -2.10
C THR A 121 0.29 13.80 -3.45
N LYS A 122 0.03 13.02 -4.51
CA LYS A 122 -0.14 13.52 -5.88
C LYS A 122 -1.61 13.63 -6.30
N LEU A 123 -2.55 13.30 -5.41
CA LEU A 123 -3.98 13.44 -5.71
C LEU A 123 -4.35 14.91 -5.93
N PRO A 124 -5.35 15.19 -6.79
CA PRO A 124 -5.87 16.54 -6.94
C PRO A 124 -6.36 17.05 -5.58
N GLN A 125 -5.80 18.18 -5.15
CA GLN A 125 -6.15 18.79 -3.88
C GLN A 125 -7.43 19.63 -4.03
N GLU A 126 -8.21 19.66 -2.97
CA GLU A 126 -9.25 20.67 -2.81
C GLU A 126 -8.62 22.06 -2.75
N ALA A 127 -9.42 23.10 -2.99
CA ALA A 127 -8.94 24.48 -2.87
C ALA A 127 -8.41 24.75 -1.45
N ASP A 128 -7.44 25.66 -1.35
CA ASP A 128 -6.84 26.04 -0.07
C ASP A 128 -7.91 26.43 0.96
N LEU A 129 -7.72 25.96 2.20
CA LEU A 129 -8.62 26.25 3.31
C LEU A 129 -8.77 27.75 3.58
N LEU A 130 -7.74 28.54 3.23
CA LEU A 130 -7.72 29.97 3.36
C LEU A 130 -7.63 30.61 1.97
N SER A 131 -8.61 31.45 1.65
CA SER A 131 -8.52 32.35 0.49
C SER A 131 -7.30 33.25 0.60
N THR A 132 -6.78 33.69 -0.55
CA THR A 132 -5.75 34.73 -0.62
C THR A 132 -6.17 35.98 0.15
N ASP A 133 -5.21 36.73 0.71
CA ASP A 133 -5.50 37.90 1.57
C ASP A 133 -6.43 38.93 0.92
N GLN A 134 -6.48 38.99 -0.41
CA GLN A 134 -7.37 39.88 -1.17
C GLN A 134 -8.84 39.44 -1.18
N ASN A 135 -9.12 38.13 -1.06
CA ASN A 135 -10.46 37.55 -1.14
C ASN A 135 -10.96 37.02 0.22
N ARG A 136 -10.23 37.29 1.30
CA ARG A 136 -10.63 36.87 2.64
C ARG A 136 -11.79 37.75 3.12
N PRO A 137 -12.93 37.16 3.51
CA PRO A 137 -14.01 37.95 4.07
C PRO A 137 -13.56 38.61 5.38
N LYS A 138 -14.12 39.78 5.68
CA LYS A 138 -13.81 40.52 6.91
C LYS A 138 -14.19 39.70 8.15
N PRO A 139 -13.57 39.94 9.31
CA PRO A 139 -13.91 39.24 10.56
C PRO A 139 -15.38 39.35 10.95
N GLU A 140 -16.08 40.40 10.53
CA GLU A 140 -17.50 40.58 10.81
C GLU A 140 -18.42 39.75 9.88
N TRP A 141 -17.88 39.02 8.90
CA TRP A 141 -18.67 38.18 8.00
C TRP A 141 -18.97 36.81 8.63
N PRO A 142 -20.18 36.25 8.43
CA PRO A 142 -21.35 36.87 7.80
C PRO A 142 -22.16 37.75 8.80
N GLN A 143 -22.55 38.96 8.39
CA GLN A 143 -23.30 39.89 9.26
C GLN A 143 -24.80 39.57 9.36
N THR A 144 -25.43 39.25 8.24
CA THR A 144 -26.89 39.01 8.15
C THR A 144 -27.24 37.54 7.92
N GLY A 145 -26.32 36.74 7.41
CA GLY A 145 -26.53 35.30 7.16
C GLY A 145 -27.52 34.99 6.03
N GLY A 146 -27.85 35.95 5.15
CA GLY A 146 -28.66 35.67 3.97
C GLY A 146 -27.92 34.81 2.95
N ILE A 147 -28.61 33.86 2.33
CA ILE A 147 -28.05 32.94 1.33
C ILE A 147 -28.82 33.12 0.02
N VAL A 148 -28.09 33.38 -1.06
CA VAL A 148 -28.64 33.43 -2.42
C VAL A 148 -28.02 32.29 -3.21
N LEU A 149 -28.87 31.36 -3.65
CA LEU A 149 -28.51 30.38 -4.68
C LEU A 149 -28.97 30.97 -6.01
N ASP A 150 -28.03 31.14 -6.93
CA ASP A 150 -28.28 31.71 -8.25
C ASP A 150 -27.86 30.70 -9.32
N HIS A 151 -28.84 30.14 -10.04
CA HIS A 151 -28.62 29.16 -11.10
C HIS A 151 -27.70 27.99 -10.69
N MET A 152 -27.80 27.53 -9.43
CA MET A 152 -26.92 26.50 -8.87
C MET A 152 -27.21 25.13 -9.49
N SER A 153 -26.16 24.46 -9.97
CA SER A 153 -26.22 23.07 -10.41
C SER A 153 -25.14 22.24 -9.72
N LEU A 154 -25.45 20.99 -9.37
CA LEU A 154 -24.52 20.07 -8.71
C LEU A 154 -24.49 18.74 -9.44
N ILE A 155 -23.28 18.28 -9.73
CA ILE A 155 -22.99 17.00 -10.40
C ILE A 155 -21.99 16.25 -9.53
N TYR A 156 -22.18 14.94 -9.39
CA TYR A 156 -21.17 14.07 -8.81
C TYR A 156 -20.30 13.50 -9.92
N ASP A 157 -19.00 13.35 -9.67
CA ASP A 157 -18.05 12.75 -10.61
C ASP A 157 -18.45 11.34 -11.09
N SER A 158 -19.24 10.61 -10.29
CA SER A 158 -19.75 9.28 -10.64
C SER A 158 -20.83 9.29 -11.73
N ALA A 159 -21.42 10.44 -12.03
CA ALA A 159 -22.49 10.59 -13.02
C ALA A 159 -22.43 11.98 -13.69
N PRO A 160 -21.40 12.25 -14.51
CA PRO A 160 -21.15 13.57 -15.09
C PRO A 160 -22.31 14.08 -15.95
N ASP A 161 -23.05 13.18 -16.59
CA ASP A 161 -24.17 13.53 -17.48
C ASP A 161 -25.52 13.70 -16.75
N LYS A 162 -25.56 13.52 -15.42
CA LYS A 162 -26.80 13.55 -14.63
C LYS A 162 -26.67 14.52 -13.46
N PRO A 163 -26.96 15.81 -13.67
CA PRO A 163 -27.01 16.76 -12.58
C PRO A 163 -28.11 16.39 -11.60
N VAL A 164 -27.75 16.34 -10.31
CA VAL A 164 -28.66 16.01 -9.19
C VAL A 164 -29.43 17.25 -8.77
N LEU A 165 -28.77 18.41 -8.75
CA LEU A 165 -29.42 19.72 -8.65
C LEU A 165 -29.29 20.42 -10.00
N LYS A 166 -30.40 20.97 -10.49
CA LYS A 166 -30.50 21.60 -11.81
C LYS A 166 -31.10 22.98 -11.67
N ASP A 167 -30.31 23.99 -12.01
CA ASP A 167 -30.76 25.37 -12.16
C ASP A 167 -31.59 25.88 -10.97
N ILE A 168 -31.08 25.67 -9.75
CA ILE A 168 -31.77 26.05 -8.52
C ILE A 168 -31.48 27.52 -8.23
N THR A 169 -32.54 28.32 -8.21
CA THR A 169 -32.50 29.72 -7.80
C THR A 169 -33.43 29.93 -6.60
N CYS A 170 -32.87 30.37 -5.48
CA CYS A 170 -33.65 30.73 -4.30
C CYS A 170 -32.91 31.73 -3.41
N GLU A 171 -33.67 32.53 -2.67
CA GLU A 171 -33.17 33.51 -1.71
C GLU A 171 -33.68 33.17 -0.32
N ILE A 172 -32.77 33.07 0.65
CA ILE A 172 -33.05 32.83 2.07
C ILE A 172 -32.63 34.08 2.83
N ARG A 173 -33.58 34.74 3.52
CA ARG A 173 -33.28 35.99 4.24
C ARG A 173 -32.59 35.72 5.58
N GLY A 174 -31.84 36.71 6.04
CA GLY A 174 -31.19 36.66 7.34
C GLY A 174 -32.19 36.45 8.49
N GLY A 175 -31.97 35.44 9.31
CA GLY A 175 -32.85 35.09 10.44
C GLY A 175 -34.14 34.33 10.05
N GLU A 176 -34.32 34.00 8.78
CA GLU A 176 -35.44 33.20 8.29
C GLU A 176 -35.22 31.71 8.60
N LYS A 177 -36.26 31.04 9.10
CA LYS A 177 -36.27 29.58 9.29
C LYS A 177 -37.08 28.95 8.16
N ILE A 178 -36.44 28.05 7.42
CA ILE A 178 -37.03 27.27 6.32
C ILE A 178 -37.24 25.83 6.76
#